data_AF-A0A8C6X4L3-F1
#
_entry.id   AF-A0A8C6X4L3-F1
#
_cell.length_a   1.000
_cell.length_b   1.000
_cell.length_c   1.000
_cell.angle_alpha   90.00
_cell.angle_beta   90.00
_cell.angle_gamma   90.00
#
_symmetry.space_group_name_H-M   'P 1'
#
loop_
_entity.id
_entity.type
_entity.pdbx_description
1 polymer ?
#
loop_
_entity_poly.entity_id
_entity_poly.type
_entity_poly.pdbx_seq_one_letter_code
_entity_poly.pdbx_strand_id
1 'polypeptide(L)'
;MSGFGYRRGLSKYEDLDEDELLASLTDEELKELEKELEDIDLTEKTPTGTFSREALMAYWERETKKLLEKERMGACEQKDKQYDNAILKEIKNSLKSIPDNISEEGSRPSSRPSTPVRSLHSDLMEAIRGSNIRQLRRVSNCSQLKRQEQ
;
A
#
# COMPACT_ATOMS: atom_id res chain seq x y z
N MET A 1 -0.40 28.27 5.27
CA MET A 1 -1.84 27.95 5.41
C MET A 1 -1.94 26.75 6.32
N SER A 2 -2.44 26.94 7.55
CA SER A 2 -2.58 25.86 8.52
C SER A 2 -3.55 24.83 7.95
N GLY A 3 -3.05 23.63 7.63
CA GLY A 3 -3.87 22.51 7.21
C GLY A 3 -4.92 22.25 8.27
N PHE A 4 -6.18 22.46 7.89
CA PHE A 4 -7.35 22.29 8.71
C PHE A 4 -7.26 20.96 9.49
N GLY A 5 -7.48 21.01 10.80
CA GLY A 5 -7.17 19.93 11.76
C GLY A 5 -7.97 18.63 11.64
N TYR A 6 -8.54 18.32 10.46
CA TYR A 6 -9.35 17.12 10.21
C TYR A 6 -8.61 15.82 10.54
N ARG A 7 -7.28 15.79 10.45
CA ARG A 7 -6.51 14.58 10.77
C ARG A 7 -6.48 14.23 12.27
N ARG A 8 -6.71 15.18 13.17
CA ARG A 8 -6.46 14.98 14.62
C ARG A 8 -7.61 14.23 15.34
N GLY A 9 -8.77 14.07 14.71
CA GLY A 9 -9.94 13.41 15.31
C GLY A 9 -10.38 12.10 14.64
N LEU A 10 -9.85 11.80 13.44
CA LEU A 10 -10.32 10.68 12.62
C LEU A 10 -9.88 9.30 13.14
N SER A 11 -8.79 9.23 13.90
CA SER A 11 -8.33 7.96 14.50
C SER A 11 -9.38 7.33 15.43
N LYS A 12 -10.32 8.11 15.98
CA LYS A 12 -11.41 7.58 16.82
C LYS A 12 -12.50 6.86 16.03
N TYR A 13 -12.57 7.11 14.73
CA TYR A 13 -13.54 6.55 13.82
C TYR A 13 -12.88 5.57 12.83
N GLU A 14 -11.55 5.39 12.90
CA GLU A 14 -10.77 4.51 12.02
C GLU A 14 -10.88 3.03 12.45
N ASP A 15 -11.09 2.78 13.75
CA ASP A 15 -11.25 1.43 14.31
C ASP A 15 -12.73 1.01 14.46
N LEU A 16 -13.70 1.83 14.00
CA LEU A 16 -15.12 1.51 14.06
C LEU A 16 -15.55 0.78 12.80
N ASP A 17 -16.10 -0.42 12.94
CA ASP A 17 -16.62 -1.21 11.83
C ASP A 17 -17.93 -0.59 11.31
N GLU A 18 -17.85 0.12 10.19
CA GLU A 18 -18.98 0.81 9.56
C GLU A 18 -20.13 -0.15 9.22
N ASP A 19 -19.81 -1.37 8.78
CA ASP A 19 -20.78 -2.40 8.43
C ASP A 19 -21.57 -2.90 9.65
N GLU A 20 -20.93 -3.01 10.83
CA GLU A 20 -21.60 -3.42 12.06
C GLU A 20 -22.52 -2.32 12.59
N LEU A 21 -22.08 -1.05 12.49
CA LEU A 21 -22.89 0.09 12.87
C LEU A 21 -24.15 0.19 12.02
N LEU A 22 -24.03 0.01 10.69
CA LEU A 22 -25.16 0.02 9.77
C LEU A 22 -26.10 -1.18 10.00
N ALA A 23 -25.56 -2.36 10.28
CA ALA A 23 -26.36 -3.54 10.58
C ALA A 23 -27.12 -3.44 11.92
N SER A 24 -26.65 -2.57 12.83
CA SER A 24 -27.32 -2.31 14.11
C SER A 24 -28.50 -1.36 14.00
N LEU A 25 -28.66 -0.65 12.88
CA LEU A 25 -29.81 0.21 12.61
C LEU A 25 -31.01 -0.63 12.17
N THR A 26 -32.20 -0.16 12.52
CA THR A 26 -33.45 -0.74 12.04
C THR A 26 -33.77 -0.29 10.61
N ASP A 27 -34.60 -1.05 9.89
CA ASP A 27 -34.99 -0.73 8.52
C ASP A 27 -35.68 0.65 8.40
N GLU A 28 -36.37 1.09 9.45
CA GLU A 28 -37.01 2.41 9.51
C GLU A 28 -35.99 3.55 9.65
N GLU A 29 -34.94 3.33 10.44
CA GLU A 29 -33.84 4.29 10.62
C GLU A 29 -32.95 4.38 9.39
N LEU A 30 -32.70 3.26 8.71
CA LEU A 30 -32.00 3.24 7.41
C LEU A 30 -32.77 4.03 6.35
N LYS A 31 -34.10 3.93 6.34
CA LYS A 31 -34.95 4.65 5.39
C LYS A 31 -34.99 6.15 5.65
N GLU A 32 -34.99 6.57 6.92
CA GLU A 32 -34.90 7.99 7.26
C GLU A 32 -33.51 8.55 6.91
N LEU A 33 -32.43 7.77 7.08
CA LEU A 33 -31.09 8.15 6.64
C LEU A 33 -30.98 8.32 5.11
N GLU A 34 -31.56 7.40 4.33
CA GLU A 34 -31.60 7.52 2.86
C GLU A 34 -32.31 8.81 2.42
N LYS A 35 -33.41 9.15 3.09
CA LYS A 35 -34.17 10.38 2.86
C LYS A 35 -33.41 11.64 3.30
N GLU A 36 -32.70 11.61 4.42
CA GLU A 36 -31.88 12.75 4.87
C GLU A 36 -30.69 13.00 3.93
N LEU A 37 -30.09 11.94 3.35
CA LEU A 37 -29.08 12.08 2.30
C LEU A 37 -29.62 12.67 1.00
N GLU A 38 -30.88 12.41 0.65
CA GLU A 38 -31.54 13.02 -0.51
C GLU A 38 -31.80 14.52 -0.30
N ASP A 39 -32.05 14.95 0.94
CA ASP A 39 -32.28 16.36 1.31
C ASP A 39 -30.97 17.17 1.48
N ILE A 40 -29.81 16.54 1.73
CA ILE A 40 -28.52 17.24 1.76
C ILE A 40 -28.04 17.50 0.33
N ASP A 41 -28.61 18.51 -0.30
CA ASP A 41 -28.19 19.01 -1.61
C ASP A 41 -26.82 19.72 -1.46
N LEU A 42 -25.71 19.00 -1.62
CA LEU A 42 -24.33 19.54 -1.53
C LEU A 42 -23.98 20.60 -2.60
N THR A 43 -24.96 21.07 -3.37
CA THR A 43 -24.79 21.95 -4.53
C THR A 43 -25.03 23.43 -4.25
N GLU A 44 -25.42 23.84 -3.03
CA GLU A 44 -25.61 25.26 -2.67
C GLU A 44 -24.31 26.04 -2.37
N LYS A 45 -23.13 25.51 -2.69
CA LYS A 45 -21.90 26.31 -2.79
C LYS A 45 -21.66 26.60 -4.25
N THR A 46 -21.75 27.88 -4.64
CA THR A 46 -21.45 28.38 -5.99
C THR A 46 -20.29 27.59 -6.60
N PRO A 47 -20.49 26.86 -7.71
CA PRO A 47 -19.49 25.96 -8.24
C PRO A 47 -18.27 26.76 -8.67
N THR A 48 -17.23 26.76 -7.84
CA THR A 48 -15.90 27.21 -8.24
C THR A 48 -15.28 26.05 -9.01
N GLY A 49 -15.68 25.89 -10.27
CA GLY A 49 -15.11 24.90 -11.17
C GLY A 49 -16.10 24.39 -12.21
N THR A 50 -15.62 24.19 -13.44
CA THR A 50 -16.36 23.62 -14.58
C THR A 50 -16.58 22.11 -14.45
N PHE A 51 -16.88 21.63 -13.24
CA PHE A 51 -17.05 20.21 -12.97
C PHE A 51 -18.46 19.78 -13.37
N SER A 52 -18.62 19.41 -14.64
CA SER A 52 -19.87 18.84 -15.14
C SER A 52 -19.95 17.36 -14.74
N ARG A 53 -20.96 17.01 -13.94
CA ARG A 53 -21.28 15.61 -13.58
C ARG A 53 -21.38 14.71 -14.82
N GLU A 54 -21.98 15.22 -15.90
CA GLU A 54 -22.07 14.54 -17.19
C GLU A 54 -20.70 14.25 -17.82
N ALA A 55 -19.76 15.20 -17.76
CA ALA A 55 -18.42 15.02 -18.30
C ALA A 55 -17.63 13.95 -17.52
N LEU A 56 -17.84 13.87 -16.21
CA LEU A 56 -17.25 12.81 -15.37
C LEU A 56 -17.81 11.44 -15.74
N MET A 57 -19.14 11.32 -15.82
CA MET A 57 -19.79 10.05 -16.20
C MET A 57 -19.35 9.60 -17.61
N ALA A 58 -19.32 10.50 -18.58
CA ALA A 58 -18.84 10.21 -19.94
C ALA A 58 -17.35 9.82 -19.99
N TYR A 59 -16.52 10.39 -19.11
CA TYR A 59 -15.11 9.98 -18.98
C TYR A 59 -15.00 8.54 -18.47
N TRP A 60 -15.76 8.17 -17.44
CA TRP A 60 -15.75 6.81 -16.90
C TRP A 60 -16.34 5.77 -17.86
N GLU A 61 -17.42 6.09 -18.56
CA GLU A 61 -17.95 5.23 -19.63
C GLU A 61 -16.91 5.00 -20.74
N ARG A 62 -16.15 6.05 -21.11
CA ARG A 62 -15.07 5.92 -22.09
C ARG A 62 -13.91 5.07 -21.57
N GLU A 63 -13.51 5.27 -20.32
CA GLU A 63 -12.37 4.55 -19.72
C GLU A 63 -12.68 3.06 -19.52
N THR A 64 -13.90 2.72 -19.07
CA THR A 64 -14.36 1.33 -18.95
C THR A 64 -14.48 0.64 -20.31
N LYS A 65 -15.00 1.33 -21.32
CA LYS A 65 -15.08 0.81 -22.70
C LYS A 65 -13.68 0.58 -23.31
N LYS A 66 -12.73 1.47 -23.05
CA LYS A 66 -11.34 1.34 -23.48
C LYS A 66 -10.64 0.14 -22.83
N LEU A 67 -10.96 -0.17 -21.58
CA LEU A 67 -10.46 -1.36 -20.89
C LEU A 67 -10.95 -2.64 -21.59
N LEU A 68 -12.26 -2.70 -21.87
CA LEU A 68 -12.88 -3.83 -22.58
C LEU A 68 -12.36 -4.01 -24.02
N GLU A 69 -12.07 -2.91 -24.71
CA GLU A 69 -11.56 -2.94 -26.08
C GLU A 69 -10.09 -3.40 -26.14
N LYS A 70 -9.28 -3.06 -25.15
CA LYS A 70 -7.91 -3.60 -25.00
C LYS A 70 -7.90 -5.11 -24.76
N GLU A 71 -8.86 -5.63 -24.01
CA GLU A 71 -9.00 -7.07 -23.81
C GLU A 71 -9.45 -7.81 -25.09
N ARG A 72 -10.26 -7.15 -25.93
CA ARG A 72 -10.70 -7.71 -27.22
C ARG A 72 -9.63 -7.60 -28.33
N MET A 73 -8.78 -6.58 -28.29
CA MET A 73 -7.72 -6.34 -29.26
C MET A 73 -6.39 -6.90 -28.74
N GLY A 74 -6.26 -8.23 -28.70
CA GLY A 74 -5.02 -8.93 -28.34
C GLY A 74 -3.89 -8.72 -29.37
N ALA A 75 -3.32 -7.52 -29.48
CA ALA A 75 -2.26 -7.22 -30.43
C ALA A 75 -1.33 -6.06 -30.01
N CYS A 76 -0.37 -6.34 -29.11
CA CYS A 76 1.06 -6.01 -29.32
C CYS A 76 1.97 -6.68 -28.28
N GLU A 77 2.02 -8.01 -28.25
CA GLU A 77 2.73 -8.75 -27.21
C GLU A 77 4.28 -8.67 -27.25
N GLN A 78 4.88 -7.83 -28.10
CA GLN A 78 6.35 -7.69 -28.20
C GLN A 78 6.87 -6.29 -27.87
N LYS A 79 6.13 -5.21 -28.17
CA LYS A 79 6.59 -3.84 -27.84
C LYS A 79 6.28 -3.46 -26.39
N ASP A 80 5.14 -3.90 -25.87
CA ASP A 80 4.72 -3.61 -24.50
C ASP A 80 5.62 -4.34 -23.50
N LYS A 81 5.93 -5.63 -23.75
CA LYS A 81 6.90 -6.37 -22.94
C LYS A 81 8.28 -5.69 -22.93
N GLN A 82 8.74 -5.13 -24.05
CA GLN A 82 10.04 -4.47 -24.10
C GLN A 82 10.06 -3.15 -23.33
N TYR A 83 8.97 -2.38 -23.38
CA TYR A 83 8.79 -1.16 -22.61
C TYR A 83 8.69 -1.47 -21.11
N ASP A 84 7.92 -2.49 -20.72
CA ASP A 84 7.81 -2.94 -19.34
C ASP A 84 9.16 -3.44 -18.80
N ASN A 85 9.91 -4.22 -19.59
CA ASN A 85 11.26 -4.67 -19.21
C ASN A 85 12.26 -3.51 -19.12
N ALA A 86 12.11 -2.45 -19.89
CA ALA A 86 12.94 -1.26 -19.81
C ALA A 86 12.63 -0.45 -18.53
N ILE A 87 11.35 -0.23 -18.23
CA ILE A 87 10.90 0.42 -17.00
C ILE A 87 11.34 -0.38 -15.76
N LEU A 88 11.14 -1.69 -15.75
CA LEU A 88 11.53 -2.55 -14.63
C LEU A 88 13.07 -2.52 -14.40
N LYS A 89 13.88 -2.37 -15.45
CA LYS A 89 15.34 -2.20 -15.32
C LYS A 89 15.70 -0.83 -14.74
N GLU A 90 15.04 0.24 -15.17
CA GLU A 90 15.25 1.58 -14.65
C GLU A 90 14.88 1.66 -13.17
N ILE A 91 13.70 1.17 -12.80
CA ILE A 91 13.25 1.08 -11.40
C ILE A 91 14.24 0.26 -10.57
N LYS A 92 14.67 -0.91 -11.07
CA LYS A 92 15.67 -1.76 -10.38
C LYS A 92 17.00 -1.05 -10.19
N ASN A 93 17.45 -0.25 -11.16
CA ASN A 93 18.70 0.48 -11.07
C ASN A 93 18.59 1.67 -10.10
N SER A 94 17.47 2.38 -10.10
CA SER A 94 17.19 3.48 -9.17
C SER A 94 17.01 3.00 -7.72
N LEU A 95 16.46 1.80 -7.53
CA LEU A 95 16.31 1.14 -6.23
C LEU A 95 17.55 0.31 -5.84
N LYS A 96 18.57 0.23 -6.70
CA LYS A 96 19.84 -0.38 -6.33
C LYS A 96 20.43 0.51 -5.24
N SER A 97 20.57 -0.06 -4.04
CA SER A 97 21.33 0.59 -2.97
C SER A 97 22.66 1.06 -3.54
N ILE A 98 22.97 2.36 -3.37
CA ILE A 98 24.27 2.90 -3.72
C ILE A 98 25.29 2.00 -3.01
N PRO A 99 26.23 1.37 -3.74
CA PRO A 99 27.22 0.55 -3.07
C PRO A 99 28.00 1.44 -2.10
N ASP A 100 28.10 1.02 -0.84
CA ASP A 100 28.97 1.60 0.18
C ASP A 100 30.45 1.28 -0.14
N ASN A 101 30.86 1.47 -1.39
CA ASN A 101 32.26 1.39 -1.81
C ASN A 101 32.87 2.78 -1.72
N ILE A 102 32.82 3.38 -0.53
CA ILE A 102 33.72 4.46 -0.19
C ILE A 102 34.91 3.74 0.45
N SER A 103 35.99 3.65 -0.32
CA SER A 103 37.30 3.30 0.18
C SER A 103 37.55 4.04 1.50
N GLU A 104 37.98 3.28 2.49
CA GLU A 104 38.72 3.76 3.66
C GLU A 104 39.60 4.95 3.24
N GLU A 105 39.39 6.11 3.87
CA GLU A 105 40.18 7.36 3.82
C GLU A 105 39.40 8.57 3.30
N GLY A 106 38.80 9.33 4.23
CA GLY A 106 38.40 10.73 3.99
C GLY A 106 36.93 11.07 4.21
N SER A 107 36.54 11.19 5.48
CA SER A 107 35.49 12.10 6.01
C SER A 107 34.41 12.65 5.06
N ARG A 108 33.20 12.06 5.13
CA ARG A 108 31.95 12.83 5.19
C ARG A 108 31.11 12.29 6.35
N PRO A 109 30.71 13.11 7.34
CA PRO A 109 29.79 12.64 8.36
C PRO A 109 28.50 12.26 7.64
N SER A 110 28.06 11.01 7.85
CA SER A 110 26.77 10.53 7.38
C SER A 110 25.71 11.53 7.84
N SER A 111 25.09 12.24 6.89
CA SER A 111 23.93 13.12 7.15
C SER A 111 22.69 12.35 7.61
N ARG A 112 22.82 11.04 7.86
CA ARG A 112 21.78 10.24 8.47
C ARG A 112 21.77 10.59 9.97
N PRO A 113 20.70 11.20 10.51
CA PRO A 113 20.61 11.40 11.94
C PRO A 113 20.81 10.04 12.61
N SER A 114 21.68 9.98 13.63
CA SER A 114 21.88 8.77 14.42
C SER A 114 20.50 8.28 14.85
N THR A 115 20.11 7.09 14.39
CA THR A 115 18.85 6.49 14.83
C THR A 115 18.87 6.45 16.34
N PRO A 116 17.79 6.87 17.04
CA PRO A 116 17.73 6.77 18.49
C PRO A 116 18.17 5.37 18.90
N VAL A 117 19.24 5.28 19.68
CA VAL A 117 19.80 3.99 20.08
C VAL A 117 18.75 3.29 20.91
N ARG A 118 18.06 2.33 20.31
CA ARG A 118 17.24 1.39 21.03
C ARG A 118 18.21 0.39 21.65
N SER A 119 18.68 0.64 22.88
CA SER A 119 19.67 -0.22 23.56
C SER A 119 19.30 -1.70 23.45
N LEU A 120 18.05 -2.03 23.81
CA LEU A 120 17.51 -3.39 23.68
C LEU A 120 17.58 -3.96 22.25
N HIS A 121 17.34 -3.12 21.23
CA HIS A 121 17.39 -3.56 19.84
C HIS A 121 18.83 -3.79 19.37
N SER A 122 19.76 -2.93 19.79
CA SER A 122 21.19 -3.08 19.50
C SER A 122 21.73 -4.37 20.11
N ASP A 123 21.43 -4.62 21.38
CA ASP A 123 21.86 -5.80 22.13
C ASP A 123 21.26 -7.09 21.53
N LEU A 124 19.97 -7.06 21.15
CA LEU A 124 19.32 -8.16 20.44
C LEU A 124 20.01 -8.43 19.10
N MET A 125 20.32 -7.40 18.32
CA MET A 125 20.97 -7.55 17.03
C MET A 125 22.42 -8.06 17.18
N GLU A 126 23.13 -7.69 18.24
CA GLU A 126 24.44 -8.23 18.58
C GLU A 126 24.37 -9.72 18.96
N ALA A 127 23.39 -10.10 19.79
CA ALA A 127 23.15 -11.50 20.15
C ALA A 127 22.80 -12.37 18.93
N ILE A 128 22.00 -11.84 17.99
CA ILE A 128 21.67 -12.53 16.73
C ILE A 128 22.94 -12.71 15.88
N ARG A 129 23.76 -11.66 15.73
CA ARG A 129 25.03 -11.73 14.98
C ARG A 129 26.01 -12.74 15.59
N GLY A 130 26.02 -12.87 16.92
CA GLY A 130 26.84 -13.84 17.65
C GLY A 130 26.22 -15.24 17.76
N SER A 131 24.99 -15.45 17.29
CA SER A 131 24.31 -16.74 17.42
C SER A 131 24.74 -17.72 16.33
N ASN A 132 24.64 -19.02 16.65
CA ASN A 132 24.99 -20.09 15.73
C ASN A 132 24.04 -21.27 15.90
N ILE A 133 23.73 -21.98 14.81
CA ILE A 133 22.94 -23.22 14.81
C ILE A 133 23.49 -24.27 15.79
N ARG A 134 24.79 -24.23 16.10
CA ARG A 134 25.46 -25.11 17.10
C ARG A 134 25.00 -24.86 18.54
N GLN A 135 24.44 -23.69 18.85
CA GLN A 135 23.89 -23.38 20.16
C GLN A 135 22.48 -23.97 20.37
N LEU A 136 21.84 -24.46 19.29
CA LEU A 136 20.53 -25.10 19.38
C LEU A 136 20.64 -26.58 19.76
N ARG A 137 19.61 -27.09 20.44
CA ARG A 137 19.48 -28.53 20.69
C ARG A 137 19.22 -29.27 19.39
N ARG A 138 19.98 -30.36 19.16
CA ARG A 138 19.77 -31.24 18.01
C ARG A 138 18.44 -31.98 18.15
N VAL A 139 17.64 -31.92 17.11
CA VAL A 139 16.41 -32.71 16.96
C VAL A 139 16.45 -33.41 15.61
N SER A 140 16.12 -34.70 15.60
CA SER A 140 16.06 -35.51 14.39
C SER A 140 14.64 -35.42 13.81
N ASN A 141 14.46 -34.80 12.65
CA ASN A 141 13.16 -34.76 11.98
C ASN A 141 12.92 -36.08 11.23
N CYS A 142 12.07 -36.94 11.77
CA CYS A 142 11.74 -38.27 11.22
C CYS A 142 10.52 -38.25 10.27
N SER A 143 10.33 -37.17 9.50
CA SER A 143 9.09 -36.95 8.72
C SER A 143 9.16 -37.33 7.22
N GLN A 144 10.13 -38.16 6.79
CA GLN A 144 10.24 -38.57 5.37
C GLN A 144 10.53 -40.06 5.14
N LEU A 145 9.90 -40.98 5.89
CA LEU A 145 10.04 -42.44 5.67
C LEU A 145 8.74 -43.15 5.22
N LYS A 146 7.82 -42.45 4.52
CA LYS A 146 6.63 -43.08 3.91
C LYS A 146 6.31 -42.53 2.53
N ARG A 147 7.23 -42.64 1.56
CA ARG A 147 6.89 -42.33 0.16
C ARG A 147 7.49 -43.25 -0.91
N GLN A 148 7.94 -44.43 -0.52
CA GLN A 148 8.19 -45.52 -1.47
C GLN A 148 7.51 -46.76 -0.93
N GLU A 149 6.24 -46.94 -1.27
CA GLU A 149 5.59 -48.22 -1.54
C GLU A 149 4.19 -47.90 -2.07
N GLN A 150 4.12 -47.72 -3.39
CA GLN A 150 3.04 -48.14 -4.29
C GLN A 150 3.45 -47.86 -5.73
#